data_AF-A0AAD7FY03-F1
#
_entry.id   AF-A0AAD7FY03-F1
#
_cell.length_a   1.000
_cell.length_b   1.000
_cell.length_c   1.000
_cell.angle_alpha   90.00
_cell.angle_beta   90.00
_cell.angle_gamma   90.00
#
_symmetry.space_group_name_H-M   'P 1'
#
loop_
_entity.id
_entity.type
_entity.pdbx_description
1 polymer ?
#
loop_
_entity_poly.entity_id
_entity_poly.type
_entity_poly.pdbx_seq_one_letter_code
_entity_poly.pdbx_strand_id
1 'polypeptide(L)'
;MSEMTSLQTSLLAGSLSLIPNSTLRYLLLALFVVSTLVHAIHVRRPSVQLRRVEDQIKDIDEIIRHAGRFCTAKDRLSLGEHAVWLLEVKRGVSMVKCRILEATSMLTWKKYRLIAKDIAIYAKDAKRIKAAVELLVEVECQRRLTEDISETETILSGFRHSSGFSASVKNQNSNSSAPEASV
;
A
#
# COMPACT_ATOMS: atom_id res chain seq x y z
N MET A 1 14.87 -13.93 -0.85
CA MET A 1 14.79 -14.70 0.42
C MET A 1 14.58 -16.21 0.23
N SER A 2 14.21 -16.72 -0.96
CA SER A 2 14.01 -18.16 -1.21
C SER A 2 15.32 -18.97 -1.42
N GLU A 3 16.38 -18.33 -1.90
CA GLU A 3 17.63 -19.04 -2.23
C GLU A 3 18.46 -19.43 -1.00
N MET A 4 18.41 -18.62 0.06
CA MET A 4 19.13 -18.91 1.31
C MET A 4 18.60 -20.15 2.03
N THR A 5 17.31 -20.45 1.91
CA THR A 5 16.71 -21.66 2.52
C THR A 5 17.06 -22.94 1.76
N SER A 6 17.23 -22.86 0.44
CA SER A 6 17.60 -23.99 -0.42
C SER A 6 19.01 -24.51 -0.13
N LEU A 7 19.99 -23.61 -0.03
CA LEU A 7 21.38 -23.99 0.27
C LEU A 7 21.52 -24.62 1.66
N GLN A 8 20.77 -24.12 2.65
CA GLN A 8 20.78 -24.68 4.01
C GLN A 8 20.18 -26.09 4.06
N THR A 9 19.10 -26.36 3.34
CA THR A 9 18.50 -27.70 3.30
C THR A 9 19.40 -28.75 2.65
N SER A 10 20.16 -28.37 1.61
CA SER A 10 21.08 -29.28 0.91
C SER A 10 22.32 -29.62 1.74
N LEU A 11 22.87 -28.63 2.46
CA LEU A 11 23.99 -28.84 3.40
C LEU A 11 23.59 -29.73 4.59
N LEU A 12 22.37 -29.56 5.11
CA LEU A 12 21.83 -30.41 6.16
C LEU A 12 21.63 -31.85 5.70
N ALA A 13 21.08 -32.07 4.51
CA ALA A 13 20.90 -33.40 3.95
C ALA A 13 22.25 -34.15 3.78
N GLY A 14 23.31 -33.44 3.36
CA GLY A 14 24.66 -33.99 3.26
C GLY A 14 25.28 -34.37 4.62
N SER A 15 25.12 -33.50 5.63
CA SER A 15 25.68 -33.74 6.97
C SER A 15 24.96 -34.85 7.77
N LEU A 16 23.66 -35.06 7.53
CA LEU A 16 22.87 -36.13 8.15
C LEU A 16 23.23 -37.53 7.64
N SER A 17 23.80 -37.63 6.43
CA SER A 17 24.23 -38.89 5.82
C SER A 17 25.51 -39.46 6.44
N LEU A 18 26.39 -38.60 6.96
CA LEU A 18 27.74 -38.99 7.42
C LEU A 18 27.81 -39.53 8.86
N ILE A 19 26.76 -39.37 9.67
CA ILE A 19 26.77 -39.77 11.08
C ILE A 19 26.21 -41.20 11.21
N PRO A 20 26.98 -42.22 11.63
CA PRO A 20 26.50 -43.61 11.67
C PRO A 20 25.49 -43.89 12.79
N ASN A 21 25.43 -43.04 13.82
CA ASN A 21 24.52 -43.21 14.94
C ASN A 21 23.14 -42.60 14.66
N SER A 22 22.12 -43.46 14.58
CA SER A 22 20.72 -43.10 14.37
C SER A 22 20.17 -42.14 15.44
N THR A 23 20.59 -42.31 16.69
CA THR A 23 20.22 -41.42 17.82
C THR A 23 20.69 -39.98 17.64
N LEU A 24 21.92 -39.76 17.15
CA LEU A 24 22.45 -38.42 16.88
C LEU A 24 21.71 -37.74 15.71
N ARG A 25 21.29 -38.50 14.69
CA ARG A 25 20.49 -37.97 13.57
C ARG A 25 19.12 -37.45 14.03
N TYR A 26 18.40 -38.22 14.85
CA TYR A 26 17.11 -37.79 15.39
C TYR A 26 17.24 -36.56 16.29
N LEU A 27 18.32 -36.48 17.08
CA LEU A 27 18.56 -35.34 17.98
C LEU A 27 18.91 -34.06 17.21
N LEU A 28 19.71 -34.16 16.14
CA LEU A 28 19.99 -33.04 15.22
C LEU A 28 18.75 -32.56 14.46
N LEU A 29 17.94 -33.49 13.95
CA LEU A 29 16.65 -33.16 13.31
C LEU A 29 15.70 -32.45 14.28
N ALA A 30 15.58 -32.95 15.51
CA ALA A 30 14.75 -32.32 16.54
C ALA A 30 15.23 -30.91 16.86
N LEU A 31 16.54 -30.70 17.04
CA LEU A 31 17.12 -29.36 17.27
C LEU A 31 16.91 -28.42 16.08
N PHE A 32 16.99 -28.94 14.84
CA PHE A 32 16.75 -28.13 13.65
C PHE A 32 15.28 -27.72 13.52
N VAL A 33 14.35 -28.63 13.80
CA VAL A 33 12.91 -28.33 13.83
C VAL A 33 12.60 -27.31 14.93
N VAL A 34 13.17 -27.46 16.13
CA VAL A 34 12.99 -26.47 17.22
C VAL A 34 13.58 -25.12 16.85
N SER A 35 14.79 -25.09 16.27
CA SER A 35 15.45 -23.85 15.84
C SER A 35 14.65 -23.12 14.76
N THR A 36 14.15 -23.84 13.75
CA THR A 36 13.29 -23.27 12.71
C THR A 36 11.94 -22.80 13.27
N LEU A 37 11.36 -23.51 14.25
CA LEU A 37 10.16 -23.05 14.97
C LEU A 37 10.43 -21.76 15.74
N VAL A 38 11.52 -21.71 16.51
CA VAL A 38 11.95 -20.54 17.28
C VAL A 38 12.23 -19.37 16.35
N HIS A 39 12.87 -19.62 15.21
CA HIS A 39 13.14 -18.61 14.20
C HIS A 39 11.83 -18.10 13.55
N ALA A 40 10.88 -18.98 13.24
CA ALA A 40 9.56 -18.60 12.72
C ALA A 40 8.76 -17.77 13.75
N ILE A 41 8.88 -18.09 15.05
CA ILE A 41 8.30 -17.31 16.15
C ILE A 41 9.00 -15.96 16.30
N HIS A 42 10.32 -15.91 16.11
CA HIS A 42 11.09 -14.67 16.14
C HIS A 42 10.80 -13.74 14.95
N VAL A 43 10.68 -14.28 13.74
CA VAL A 43 10.33 -13.51 12.54
C VAL A 43 8.88 -13.01 12.61
N ARG A 44 7.99 -13.75 13.27
CA ARG A 44 6.60 -13.31 13.51
C ARG A 44 6.45 -12.41 14.74
N ARG A 45 7.54 -11.96 15.38
CA ARG A 45 7.46 -11.13 16.59
C ARG A 45 6.44 -10.00 16.39
N PRO A 46 5.43 -9.88 17.27
CA PRO A 46 4.37 -8.89 17.15
C PRO A 46 4.95 -7.48 17.16
N SER A 47 6.11 -7.25 17.78
CA SER A 47 6.83 -5.97 17.73
C SER A 47 7.25 -5.54 16.32
N VAL A 48 7.67 -6.48 15.46
CA VAL A 48 8.06 -6.18 14.07
C VAL A 48 6.84 -5.87 13.22
N GLN A 49 5.76 -6.64 13.40
CA GLN A 49 4.50 -6.39 12.72
C GLN A 49 3.87 -5.06 13.14
N LEU A 50 3.91 -4.75 14.44
CA LEU A 50 3.43 -3.48 14.98
C LEU A 50 4.19 -2.30 14.38
N ARG A 51 5.53 -2.39 14.31
CA ARG A 51 6.37 -1.33 13.74
C ARG A 51 6.01 -1.06 12.28
N ARG A 52 5.75 -2.12 11.48
CA ARG A 52 5.27 -1.97 10.10
C ARG A 52 3.92 -1.24 10.04
N VAL A 53 2.99 -1.50 10.96
CA VAL A 53 1.70 -0.79 11.00
C VAL A 53 1.89 0.66 11.45
N GLU A 54 2.80 0.94 12.40
CA GLU A 54 3.16 2.30 12.79
C GLU A 54 3.71 3.11 11.60
N ASP A 55 4.61 2.50 10.81
CA ASP A 55 5.15 3.12 9.59
C ASP A 55 4.03 3.41 8.57
N GLN A 56 3.12 2.45 8.36
CA GLN A 56 1.95 2.66 7.49
C GLN A 56 1.04 3.79 7.98
N ILE A 57 0.79 3.89 9.28
CA ILE A 57 -0.01 4.98 9.86
C ILE A 57 0.68 6.33 9.63
N LYS A 58 2.01 6.38 9.77
CA LYS A 58 2.78 7.60 9.52
C LYS A 58 2.69 8.03 8.05
N ASP A 59 2.81 7.08 7.12
CA ASP A 59 2.64 7.36 5.69
C ASP A 59 1.24 7.90 5.39
N ILE A 60 0.19 7.31 5.98
CA ILE A 60 -1.19 7.79 5.77
C ILE A 60 -1.38 9.20 6.34
N ASP A 61 -0.83 9.49 7.52
CA ASP A 61 -0.90 10.81 8.15
C ASP A 61 -0.21 11.88 7.28
N GLU A 62 0.90 11.51 6.62
CA GLU A 62 1.58 12.34 5.62
C GLU A 62 0.66 12.61 4.42
N ILE A 63 0.05 11.57 3.85
CA ILE A 63 -0.86 11.69 2.70
C ILE A 63 -2.08 12.56 3.06
N ILE A 64 -2.68 12.36 4.23
CA ILE A 64 -3.82 13.18 4.69
C ILE A 64 -3.40 14.64 4.85
N ARG A 65 -2.22 14.91 5.44
CA ARG A 65 -1.69 16.28 5.56
C ARG A 65 -1.42 16.91 4.19
N HIS A 66 -0.94 16.15 3.23
CA HIS A 66 -0.80 16.62 1.85
C HIS A 66 -2.16 16.89 1.21
N ALA A 67 -3.10 15.94 1.27
CA ALA A 67 -4.45 16.08 0.73
C ALA A 67 -5.19 17.30 1.31
N GLY A 68 -5.08 17.54 2.62
CA GLY A 68 -5.75 18.66 3.28
C GLY A 68 -5.33 20.05 2.77
N ARG A 69 -4.15 20.17 2.16
CA ARG A 69 -3.69 21.42 1.52
C ARG A 69 -4.35 21.66 0.17
N PHE A 70 -4.78 20.61 -0.53
CA PHE A 70 -5.28 20.69 -1.90
C PHE A 70 -6.80 20.48 -2.02
N CYS A 71 -7.43 19.80 -1.06
CA CYS A 71 -8.85 19.46 -1.11
C CYS A 71 -9.80 20.65 -0.84
N THR A 72 -10.95 20.63 -1.52
CA THR A 72 -12.04 21.61 -1.38
C THR A 72 -12.76 21.47 -0.03
N ALA A 73 -13.64 22.42 0.32
CA ALA A 73 -14.36 22.40 1.60
C ALA A 73 -15.22 21.14 1.82
N LYS A 74 -15.78 20.57 0.74
CA LYS A 74 -16.59 19.34 0.81
C LYS A 74 -15.70 18.11 1.06
N ASP A 75 -14.57 18.03 0.39
CA ASP A 75 -13.63 16.91 0.52
C ASP A 75 -12.82 16.98 1.83
N ARG A 76 -12.72 18.16 2.44
CA ARG A 76 -12.15 18.32 3.79
C ARG A 76 -12.99 17.65 4.88
N LEU A 77 -14.31 17.54 4.70
CA LEU A 77 -15.18 16.82 5.63
C LEU A 77 -14.92 15.31 5.57
N SER A 78 -14.91 14.72 4.38
CA SER A 78 -14.62 13.30 4.20
C SER A 78 -13.17 12.96 4.59
N LEU A 79 -12.22 13.84 4.26
CA LEU A 79 -10.84 13.70 4.73
C LEU A 79 -10.75 13.79 6.27
N GLY A 80 -11.57 14.63 6.89
CA GLY A 80 -11.70 14.73 8.35
C GLY A 80 -12.22 13.44 8.98
N GLU A 81 -13.24 12.81 8.40
CA GLU A 81 -13.74 11.50 8.83
C GLU A 81 -12.65 10.42 8.75
N HIS A 82 -11.90 10.38 7.65
CA HIS A 82 -10.77 9.45 7.49
C HIS A 82 -9.63 9.75 8.47
N ALA A 83 -9.37 11.01 8.80
CA ALA A 83 -8.39 11.40 9.81
C ALA A 83 -8.83 10.96 11.23
N VAL A 84 -10.12 11.11 11.57
CA VAL A 84 -10.67 10.60 12.83
C VAL A 84 -10.53 9.07 12.90
N TRP A 85 -10.86 8.37 11.83
CA TRP A 85 -10.70 6.91 11.78
C TRP A 85 -9.22 6.49 11.92
N LEU A 86 -8.29 7.24 11.32
CA LEU A 86 -6.85 7.02 11.51
C LEU A 86 -6.41 7.22 12.97
N LEU A 87 -6.98 8.22 13.67
CA LEU A 87 -6.70 8.43 15.10
C LEU A 87 -7.18 7.27 15.95
N GLU A 88 -8.33 6.67 15.64
CA GLU A 88 -8.81 5.45 16.32
C GLU A 88 -7.87 4.27 16.11
N VAL A 89 -7.41 4.06 14.87
CA VAL A 89 -6.42 3.02 14.55
C VAL A 89 -5.10 3.27 15.29
N LYS A 90 -4.60 4.52 15.32
CA LYS A 90 -3.38 4.93 16.04
C LYS A 90 -3.50 4.69 17.54
N ARG A 91 -4.67 5.00 18.13
CA ARG A 91 -4.97 4.71 19.54
C ARG A 91 -4.95 3.20 19.79
N GLY A 92 -5.59 2.43 18.93
CA GLY A 92 -5.60 0.96 19.01
C GLY A 92 -4.21 0.35 18.95
N VAL A 93 -3.39 0.77 18.00
CA VAL A 93 -1.98 0.36 17.86
C VAL A 93 -1.17 0.72 19.11
N SER A 94 -1.38 1.91 19.68
CA SER A 94 -0.71 2.33 20.92
C SER A 94 -1.11 1.45 22.11
N MET A 95 -2.39 1.09 22.23
CA MET A 95 -2.86 0.15 23.27
C MET A 95 -2.23 -1.24 23.11
N VAL A 96 -2.11 -1.73 21.88
CA VAL A 96 -1.44 -3.01 21.60
C VAL A 96 0.05 -2.93 21.96
N LYS A 97 0.71 -1.79 21.69
CA LYS A 97 2.10 -1.54 22.11
C LYS A 97 2.26 -1.67 23.63
N CYS A 98 1.38 -1.03 24.40
CA CYS A 98 1.38 -1.14 25.86
C CYS A 98 1.19 -2.60 26.32
N ARG A 99 0.25 -3.33 25.73
CA ARG A 99 0.04 -4.76 26.03
C ARG A 99 1.26 -5.62 25.75
N ILE A 100 2.02 -5.32 24.69
CA ILE A 100 3.27 -6.03 24.37
C ILE A 100 4.34 -5.72 25.42
N LEU A 101 4.48 -4.44 25.80
CA LEU A 101 5.44 -4.01 26.83
C LEU A 101 5.14 -4.60 28.21
N GLU A 102 3.86 -4.64 28.61
CA GLU A 102 3.42 -5.28 29.86
C GLU A 102 3.67 -6.79 29.85
N ALA A 103 3.53 -7.42 28.68
CA ALA A 103 3.69 -8.86 28.54
C ALA A 103 5.15 -9.31 28.35
N THR A 104 6.13 -8.39 28.37
CA THR A 104 7.56 -8.70 28.18
C THR A 104 8.09 -9.69 29.23
N SER A 105 7.40 -9.88 30.35
CA SER A 105 7.77 -10.86 31.40
C SER A 105 7.12 -12.24 31.25
N MET A 106 5.89 -12.37 30.69
CA MET A 106 5.19 -13.66 30.52
C MET A 106 4.15 -13.63 29.39
N LEU A 107 4.62 -13.66 28.14
CA LEU A 107 3.74 -13.72 26.97
C LEU A 107 3.34 -15.19 26.69
N THR A 108 2.17 -15.60 27.20
CA THR A 108 1.61 -16.92 26.85
C THR A 108 1.16 -16.97 25.39
N TRP A 109 1.20 -18.16 24.77
CA TRP A 109 0.83 -18.36 23.37
C TRP A 109 -0.59 -17.84 23.02
N LYS A 110 -1.53 -17.94 23.96
CA LYS A 110 -2.89 -17.41 23.82
C LYS A 110 -2.89 -15.87 23.71
N LYS A 111 -2.11 -15.18 24.54
CA LYS A 111 -1.94 -13.71 24.49
C LYS A 111 -1.23 -13.28 23.22
N TYR A 112 -0.18 -14.01 22.81
CA TYR A 112 0.52 -13.78 21.55
C TYR A 112 -0.44 -13.80 20.34
N ARG A 113 -1.30 -14.83 20.25
CA ARG A 113 -2.24 -14.98 19.14
C ARG A 113 -3.29 -13.86 19.11
N LEU A 114 -3.74 -13.40 20.27
CA LEU A 114 -4.65 -12.26 20.38
C LEU A 114 -3.97 -10.97 19.89
N ILE A 115 -2.77 -10.66 20.39
CA ILE A 115 -2.00 -9.48 19.97
C ILE A 115 -1.75 -9.51 18.46
N ALA A 116 -1.33 -10.65 17.90
CA ALA A 116 -1.10 -10.78 16.46
C ALA A 116 -2.39 -10.56 15.64
N LYS A 117 -3.54 -11.01 16.16
CA LYS A 117 -4.85 -10.76 15.52
C LYS A 117 -5.23 -9.28 15.58
N ASP A 118 -5.04 -8.62 16.73
CA ASP A 118 -5.31 -7.20 16.89
C ASP A 118 -4.44 -6.37 15.92
N ILE A 119 -3.14 -6.67 15.82
CA ILE A 119 -2.24 -6.02 14.86
C ILE A 119 -2.73 -6.22 13.42
N ALA A 120 -3.18 -7.43 13.07
CA ALA A 120 -3.68 -7.72 11.73
C ALA A 120 -4.96 -6.93 11.39
N ILE A 121 -5.83 -6.71 12.37
CA ILE A 121 -7.04 -5.88 12.21
C ILE A 121 -6.62 -4.43 11.92
N TYR A 122 -5.75 -3.85 12.77
CA TYR A 122 -5.28 -2.47 12.56
C TYR A 122 -4.49 -2.30 11.26
N ALA A 123 -3.72 -3.30 10.84
CA ALA A 123 -3.06 -3.30 9.55
C ALA A 123 -4.05 -3.28 8.37
N LYS A 124 -5.17 -4.00 8.49
CA LYS A 124 -6.22 -4.03 7.46
C LYS A 124 -6.96 -2.70 7.40
N ASP A 125 -7.28 -2.13 8.55
CA ASP A 125 -7.97 -0.84 8.62
C ASP A 125 -7.07 0.30 8.13
N ALA A 126 -5.79 0.31 8.50
CA ALA A 126 -4.82 1.25 7.95
C ALA A 126 -4.74 1.16 6.42
N LYS A 127 -4.70 -0.05 5.84
CA LYS A 127 -4.74 -0.21 4.37
C LYS A 127 -6.01 0.33 3.73
N ARG A 128 -7.17 0.15 4.38
CA ARG A 128 -8.45 0.67 3.88
C ARG A 128 -8.48 2.19 3.91
N ILE A 129 -8.00 2.80 5.00
CA ILE A 129 -7.86 4.26 5.10
C ILE A 129 -6.94 4.76 3.99
N LYS A 130 -5.77 4.13 3.83
CA LYS A 130 -4.81 4.49 2.78
C LYS A 130 -5.47 4.50 1.39
N ALA A 131 -6.12 3.41 1.02
CA ALA A 131 -6.79 3.29 -0.27
C ALA A 131 -7.90 4.34 -0.47
N ALA A 132 -8.69 4.63 0.58
CA ALA A 132 -9.73 5.65 0.51
C ALA A 132 -9.16 7.06 0.31
N VAL A 133 -8.09 7.39 1.04
CA VAL A 133 -7.41 8.69 0.93
C VAL A 133 -6.70 8.83 -0.43
N GLU A 134 -6.03 7.78 -0.92
CA GLU A 134 -5.40 7.78 -2.24
C GLU A 134 -6.42 8.01 -3.36
N LEU A 135 -7.59 7.34 -3.32
CA LEU A 135 -8.67 7.57 -4.27
C LEU A 135 -9.18 9.02 -4.23
N LEU A 136 -9.32 9.58 -3.03
CA LEU A 136 -9.77 10.96 -2.87
C LEU A 136 -8.75 11.95 -3.46
N VAL A 137 -7.45 11.70 -3.25
CA VAL A 137 -6.37 12.49 -3.85
C VAL A 137 -6.36 12.36 -5.37
N GLU A 138 -6.58 11.16 -5.90
CA GLU A 138 -6.62 10.92 -7.35
C GLU A 138 -7.79 11.64 -8.03
N VAL A 139 -8.99 11.57 -7.43
CA VAL A 139 -10.18 12.30 -7.91
C VAL A 139 -9.93 13.80 -7.90
N GLU A 140 -9.34 14.34 -6.83
CA GLU A 140 -9.03 15.78 -6.75
C GLU A 140 -7.96 16.20 -7.77
N CYS A 141 -6.98 15.33 -8.04
CA CYS A 141 -5.96 15.57 -9.07
C CYS A 141 -6.59 15.65 -10.48
N GLN A 142 -7.51 14.73 -10.80
CA GLN A 142 -8.25 14.74 -12.07
C GLN A 142 -9.13 15.99 -12.21
N ARG A 143 -9.78 16.40 -11.11
CA ARG A 143 -10.61 17.61 -11.08
C ARG A 143 -9.78 18.84 -11.45
N ARG A 144 -8.62 19.03 -10.80
CA ARG A 144 -7.70 20.15 -11.07
C ARG A 144 -7.17 20.15 -12.50
N LEU A 145 -6.78 18.99 -13.02
CA LEU A 145 -6.31 18.88 -14.40
C LEU A 145 -7.40 19.33 -15.40
N THR A 146 -8.66 19.00 -15.12
CA THR A 146 -9.79 19.41 -15.96
C THR A 146 -10.04 20.91 -15.88
N GLU A 147 -9.91 21.50 -14.69
CA GLU A 147 -9.98 22.95 -14.49
C GLU A 147 -8.87 23.68 -15.26
N ASP A 148 -7.62 23.23 -15.13
CA ASP A 148 -6.48 23.81 -15.82
C ASP A 148 -6.65 23.76 -17.36
N ILE A 149 -7.14 22.64 -17.90
CA ILE A 149 -7.44 22.52 -19.34
C ILE A 149 -8.53 23.54 -19.74
N SER A 150 -9.61 23.65 -18.97
CA SER A 150 -10.69 24.60 -19.27
C SER A 150 -10.24 26.07 -19.19
N GLU A 151 -9.32 26.39 -18.28
CA GLU A 151 -8.73 27.73 -18.16
C GLU A 151 -7.83 28.02 -19.36
N THR A 152 -7.03 27.05 -19.81
CA THR A 152 -6.21 27.24 -21.01
C THR A 152 -7.04 27.40 -22.29
N GLU A 153 -8.17 26.70 -22.43
CA GLU A 153 -9.09 26.86 -23.56
C GLU A 153 -9.78 28.22 -23.56
N THR A 154 -10.17 28.73 -22.39
CA THR A 154 -10.75 30.08 -22.26
C THR A 154 -9.73 31.18 -22.56
N ILE A 155 -8.48 31.02 -22.13
CA ILE A 155 -7.39 31.95 -22.49
C ILE A 155 -7.09 31.90 -23.99
N LEU A 156 -7.00 30.70 -24.59
CA LEU A 156 -6.74 30.52 -26.02
C LEU A 156 -7.87 31.05 -26.90
N SER A 157 -9.13 30.83 -26.51
CA SER A 157 -10.29 31.39 -27.22
C SER A 157 -10.38 32.91 -27.07
N GLY A 158 -10.07 33.46 -25.89
CA GLY A 158 -9.90 34.89 -25.68
C GLY A 158 -8.81 35.50 -26.56
N PHE A 159 -7.67 34.82 -26.68
CA PHE A 159 -6.59 35.21 -27.61
C PHE A 159 -7.02 35.13 -29.08
N ARG A 160 -7.76 34.10 -29.49
CA ARG A 160 -8.31 34.00 -30.87
C ARG A 160 -9.27 35.15 -31.19
N HIS A 161 -10.14 35.51 -30.25
CA HIS A 161 -11.06 36.64 -30.42
C HIS A 161 -10.35 37.99 -30.41
N SER A 162 -9.33 38.16 -29.55
CA SER A 162 -8.53 39.40 -29.48
C SER A 162 -7.58 39.60 -30.67
N SER A 163 -7.15 38.53 -31.33
CA SER A 163 -6.21 38.60 -32.46
C SER A 163 -6.88 38.64 -33.84
N GLY A 164 -8.21 38.62 -33.90
CA GLY A 164 -8.95 38.69 -35.17
C GLY A 164 -8.69 37.51 -36.12
N PHE A 165 -8.15 36.39 -35.62
CA PHE A 165 -7.83 35.23 -36.45
C PHE A 165 -9.08 34.37 -36.66
N SER A 166 -9.98 34.88 -37.51
CA SER A 166 -11.10 34.11 -38.06
C SER A 166 -10.55 33.09 -39.05
N ALA A 167 -10.24 31.87 -38.58
CA ALA A 167 -9.93 30.74 -39.45
C ALA A 167 -11.22 30.29 -40.15
N SER A 168 -11.63 31.05 -41.16
CA SER A 168 -12.56 30.61 -42.20
C SER A 168 -11.86 29.53 -43.04
N VAL A 169 -11.86 28.29 -42.54
CA VAL A 169 -11.53 27.11 -43.35
C VAL A 169 -12.67 26.90 -44.35
N LYS A 170 -12.59 27.65 -45.45
CA LYS A 170 -13.45 27.49 -46.62
C LYS A 170 -12.96 26.23 -47.32
N ASN A 171 -13.61 25.10 -47.04
CA ASN A 171 -13.37 23.83 -47.70
C ASN A 171 -13.85 23.94 -49.16
N GLN A 172 -12.98 24.46 -50.04
CA GLN A 172 -13.14 24.34 -51.48
C GLN A 172 -12.54 23.00 -51.89
N ASN A 173 -13.39 21.99 -52.03
CA ASN A 173 -13.03 20.83 -52.84
C ASN A 173 -14.17 20.57 -53.84
N SER A 174 -14.05 21.25 -54.98
CA SER A 174 -14.88 21.07 -56.16
C SER A 174 -14.04 20.46 -57.27
N ASN A 175 -14.57 19.36 -57.83
CA ASN A 175 -14.23 18.68 -59.10
C ASN A 175 -13.01 17.74 -59.03
N SER A 176 -13.01 16.52 -59.58
CA SER A 176 -13.60 16.08 -60.84
C SER A 176 -13.63 14.53 -60.99
N SER A 177 -14.79 13.98 -61.36
CA SER A 177 -15.05 12.92 -62.36
C SER A 177 -14.21 11.62 -62.48
N ALA A 178 -14.88 10.50 -62.16
CA ALA A 178 -15.15 9.27 -62.98
C ALA A 178 -13.98 8.32 -63.41
N PRO A 179 -14.22 7.07 -63.87
CA PRO A 179 -15.49 6.34 -64.07
C PRO A 179 -15.55 4.88 -63.51
N GLU A 180 -16.78 4.35 -63.55
CA GLU A 180 -17.24 2.97 -63.80
C GLU A 180 -16.29 1.77 -63.69
N ALA A 181 -16.72 0.75 -62.94
CA ALA A 181 -16.83 -0.61 -63.45
C ALA A 181 -17.80 -1.43 -62.57
N SER A 182 -18.91 -1.82 -63.17
CA SER A 182 -19.86 -2.81 -62.67
C SER A 182 -19.61 -4.16 -63.35
N VAL A 183 -19.86 -5.23 -62.58
CA VAL A 183 -19.92 -6.67 -62.93
C VAL A 183 -18.59 -7.43 -62.88
#